data_AF-A0AAV5VUJ8-F1
#
_entry.id   AF-A0AAV5VUJ8-F1
#
_cell.length_a   1.000
_cell.length_b   1.000
_cell.length_c   1.000
_cell.angle_alpha   90.00
_cell.angle_beta   90.00
_cell.angle_gamma   90.00
#
_symmetry.space_group_name_H-M   'P 1'
#
loop_
_entity.id
_entity.type
_entity.pdbx_description
1 polymer ?
#
loop_
_entity_poly.entity_id
_entity_poly.type
_entity_poly.pdbx_seq_one_letter_code
_entity_poly.pdbx_strand_id
1 'polypeptide(L)'
;FCGWSVNKEIKRGTISLNLRLMHARAMHVLLLQTLNPVIFLYGPFVILFVASLSGIDSHIPEKITEIIIHIFPINNVIIILTNTDEY
;
A
#
# COMPACT_ATOMS: atom_id res chain seq x y z
N PHE A 1 -11.52 -12.55 0.51
CA PHE A 1 -11.28 -14.00 0.36
C PHE A 1 -9.97 -14.46 1.02
N CYS A 2 -8.83 -13.80 0.75
CA CYS A 2 -7.52 -14.23 1.28
C CYS A 2 -7.40 -14.20 2.83
N GLY A 3 -7.85 -13.12 3.48
CA GLY A 3 -7.82 -13.03 4.96
C GLY A 3 -8.72 -14.06 5.66
N TRP A 4 -9.80 -14.52 5.00
CA TRP A 4 -10.70 -15.51 5.56
C TRP A 4 -10.12 -16.93 5.50
N SER A 5 -9.40 -17.29 4.42
CA SER A 5 -8.74 -18.61 4.35
C SER A 5 -7.57 -18.71 5.34
N VAL A 6 -6.78 -17.63 5.49
CA VAL A 6 -5.69 -17.57 6.49
C VAL A 6 -6.24 -17.73 7.91
N ASN A 7 -7.32 -17.02 8.25
CA ASN A 7 -7.95 -17.14 9.58
C ASN A 7 -8.54 -18.54 9.84
N LYS A 8 -9.02 -19.21 8.78
CA LYS A 8 -9.55 -20.58 8.84
C LYS A 8 -8.45 -21.62 9.07
N GLU A 9 -7.30 -21.48 8.41
CA GLU A 9 -6.12 -22.33 8.63
C GLU A 9 -5.51 -22.12 10.01
N ILE A 10 -5.44 -20.87 10.48
CA ILE A 10 -4.99 -20.53 11.85
C ILE A 10 -5.86 -21.17 12.93
N LYS A 11 -7.18 -21.27 12.69
CA LYS A 11 -8.11 -21.95 13.61
C LYS A 11 -8.07 -23.48 13.52
N ARG A 12 -7.61 -24.05 12.40
CA ARG A 12 -7.57 -25.50 12.15
C ARG A 12 -6.26 -26.15 12.59
N GLY A 13 -5.14 -25.45 12.50
CA GLY A 13 -3.85 -25.94 12.99
C GLY A 13 -3.60 -25.55 14.45
N THR A 14 -2.93 -26.40 15.22
CA THR A 14 -2.27 -26.03 16.48
C THR A 14 -1.08 -25.11 16.16
N ILE A 15 -1.39 -23.89 15.71
CA ILE A 15 -0.38 -22.96 15.24
C ILE A 15 0.35 -22.34 16.43
N SER A 16 1.68 -22.32 16.38
CA SER A 16 2.50 -21.68 17.41
C SER A 16 2.17 -20.19 17.51
N LEU A 17 2.25 -19.65 18.73
CA LEU A 17 1.99 -18.22 18.99
C LEU A 17 2.78 -17.32 18.03
N ASN A 18 4.04 -17.67 17.76
CA ASN A 18 4.93 -16.95 16.86
C ASN A 18 4.42 -16.90 15.41
N LEU A 19 3.90 -18.01 14.88
CA LEU A 19 3.38 -18.06 13.52
C LEU A 19 2.09 -17.24 13.38
N ARG A 20 1.23 -17.20 14.42
CA ARG A 20 0.07 -16.29 14.48
C ARG A 20 0.48 -14.82 14.43
N LEU A 21 1.52 -14.45 15.19
CA LEU A 21 2.05 -13.09 15.21
C LEU A 21 2.65 -12.70 13.85
N MET A 22 3.40 -13.60 13.22
CA MET A 22 3.93 -13.38 11.87
C MET A 22 2.82 -13.17 10.83
N HIS A 23 1.76 -13.99 10.86
CA HIS A 23 0.62 -13.80 9.95
C HIS A 23 -0.12 -12.47 10.19
N ALA A 24 -0.31 -12.07 11.44
CA ALA A 24 -0.92 -10.78 11.77
C ALA A 24 -0.06 -9.60 11.26
N ARG A 25 1.27 -9.68 11.44
CA ARG A 25 2.22 -8.67 10.94
C ARG A 25 2.22 -8.63 9.41
N ALA A 26 2.28 -9.79 8.74
CA ALA A 26 2.20 -9.87 7.28
C ALA A 26 0.89 -9.28 6.73
N MET A 27 -0.24 -9.54 7.39
CA MET A 27 -1.53 -8.95 7.00
C MET A 27 -1.51 -7.42 7.18
N HIS A 28 -0.92 -6.90 8.25
CA HIS A 28 -0.74 -5.46 8.45
C HIS A 28 0.13 -4.84 7.34
N VAL A 29 1.25 -5.45 6.98
CA VAL A 29 2.12 -5.01 5.88
C VAL A 29 1.38 -5.01 4.55
N LEU A 30 0.62 -6.07 4.25
CA LEU A 30 -0.16 -6.16 3.03
C LEU A 30 -1.24 -5.08 2.94
N LEU A 31 -1.87 -4.71 4.06
CA LEU A 31 -2.82 -3.60 4.12
C LEU A 31 -2.13 -2.26 3.82
N LEU A 32 -0.96 -2.00 4.42
CA LEU A 32 -0.17 -0.81 4.14
C LEU A 32 0.28 -0.75 2.67
N GLN A 33 0.76 -1.87 2.13
CA GLN A 33 1.14 -1.97 0.72
C GLN A 33 -0.05 -1.79 -0.23
N THR A 34 -1.25 -2.21 0.16
CA THR A 34 -2.48 -2.02 -0.64
C THR A 34 -2.94 -0.56 -0.60
N LEU A 35 -2.79 0.12 0.55
CA LEU A 35 -3.13 1.54 0.68
C LEU A 35 -2.16 2.45 -0.07
N ASN A 36 -0.88 2.05 -0.20
CA ASN A 36 0.15 2.86 -0.85
C ASN A 36 -0.19 3.24 -2.31
N PRO A 37 -0.51 2.33 -3.25
CA PRO A 37 -0.90 2.73 -4.60
C PRO A 37 -2.24 3.48 -4.63
N VAL A 38 -3.18 3.18 -3.73
CA VAL A 38 -4.46 3.91 -3.64
C VAL A 38 -4.23 5.40 -3.37
N ILE A 39 -3.31 5.73 -2.48
CA ILE A 39 -3.03 7.13 -2.11
C ILE A 39 -2.08 7.79 -3.11
N PHE A 40 -0.97 7.12 -3.45
CA PHE A 40 0.13 7.72 -4.19
C PHE A 40 0.07 7.53 -5.72
N LEU A 41 -0.81 6.65 -6.21
CA LEU A 41 -1.00 6.41 -7.66
C LEU A 41 -2.37 6.91 -8.12
N TYR A 42 -3.46 6.46 -7.46
CA TYR A 42 -4.81 6.81 -7.87
C TYR A 42 -5.18 8.24 -7.49
N GLY A 43 -4.76 8.73 -6.31
CA GLY A 43 -5.01 10.10 -5.87
C GLY A 43 -4.51 11.16 -6.87
N PRO A 44 -3.22 11.13 -7.26
CA PRO A 44 -2.68 12.07 -8.25
C PRO A 44 -3.33 11.95 -9.63
N PHE A 45 -3.72 10.72 -10.03
CA PHE A 45 -4.40 10.51 -11.30
C PHE A 45 -5.78 11.18 -11.33
N VAL A 46 -6.53 11.15 -10.22
CA VAL A 46 -7.80 11.88 -10.09
C VAL A 46 -7.59 13.39 -10.17
N ILE A 47 -6.51 13.91 -9.57
CA ILE A 47 -6.16 15.33 -9.65
C ILE A 47 -5.88 15.74 -11.11
N LEU A 48 -5.09 14.96 -11.85
CA LEU A 48 -4.85 15.19 -13.28
C LEU A 48 -6.13 15.13 -14.11
N PHE A 49 -6.99 14.16 -13.83
CA PHE A 49 -8.26 14.01 -14.53
C PHE A 49 -9.17 15.24 -14.32
N VAL A 50 -9.30 15.73 -13.08
CA VAL A 50 -10.08 16.93 -12.77
C VAL A 50 -9.45 18.20 -13.37
N ALA A 51 -8.12 18.31 -13.34
CA ALA A 51 -7.41 19.44 -13.95
C ALA A 51 -7.63 19.49 -15.47
N SER A 52 -7.58 18.33 -16.14
CA SER A 52 -7.87 18.19 -17.58
C SER A 52 -9.31 18.57 -17.91
N LEU A 53 -10.29 18.13 -17.10
CA LEU A 53 -11.70 18.53 -17.26
C LEU A 53 -11.93 20.03 -17.05
N SER A 54 -11.11 20.68 -16.23
CA SER A 54 -11.21 22.10 -15.94
C SER A 54 -10.53 22.99 -16.98
N GLY A 55 -9.92 22.41 -18.02
CA GLY A 55 -9.20 23.14 -19.06
C GLY A 55 -7.90 23.80 -18.57
N ILE A 56 -7.33 23.30 -17.47
CA ILE A 56 -6.09 23.83 -16.89
C ILE A 56 -4.91 23.21 -17.66
N ASP A 57 -4.50 23.84 -18.76
CA ASP A 57 -3.32 23.46 -19.56
C ASP A 57 -2.03 24.01 -18.95
N SER A 58 -1.78 23.69 -17.67
CA SER A 58 -0.54 24.08 -16.98
C SER A 58 0.30 22.86 -16.67
N HIS A 59 1.61 22.93 -16.94
CA HIS A 59 2.58 21.86 -16.63
C HIS A 59 2.81 21.67 -15.11
N ILE A 60 2.22 22.52 -14.27
CA ILE A 60 2.42 22.52 -12.82
C ILE A 60 1.77 21.29 -12.14
N PRO A 61 0.47 21.01 -12.33
CA PRO A 61 -0.18 19.81 -11.79
C PRO A 61 0.46 18.51 -12.27
N GLU A 62 0.96 18.46 -13.51
CA GLU A 62 1.67 17.31 -14.06
C GLU A 62 2.98 17.03 -13.31
N LYS A 63 3.82 18.05 -13.11
CA LYS A 63 5.08 17.90 -12.37
C LYS A 63 4.87 17.49 -10.91
N ILE A 64 3.86 18.05 -10.25
CA ILE A 64 3.54 17.68 -8.86
C ILE A 64 3.10 16.21 -8.80
N THR A 65 2.24 15.80 -9.73
CA THR A 65 1.75 14.41 -9.82
C THR A 65 2.88 13.43 -10.08
N GLU A 66 3.80 13.78 -10.99
CA GLU A 66 4.97 12.97 -11.32
C GLU A 66 5.85 12.74 -10.09
N ILE A 67 6.13 13.77 -9.28
CA ILE A 67 6.90 13.63 -8.03
C ILE A 67 6.20 12.69 -7.05
N ILE A 68 4.87 12.80 -6.89
CA ILE A 68 4.10 11.96 -5.97
C ILE A 68 4.13 10.48 -6.44
N ILE A 69 4.05 10.24 -7.74
CA ILE A 69 4.16 8.89 -8.32
C ILE A 69 5.56 8.32 -8.08
N HIS A 70 6.61 9.13 -8.13
CA HIS A 70 7.97 8.67 -7.83
C HIS A 70 8.20 8.37 -6.33
N ILE A 71 7.37 8.91 -5.44
CA ILE A 71 7.41 8.61 -4.00
C ILE A 71 6.77 7.25 -3.67
N PHE A 72 5.83 6.76 -4.50
CA PHE A 72 5.20 5.44 -4.33
C PHE A 72 6.18 4.28 -4.08
N PRO A 73 7.22 4.04 -4.90
CA PRO A 73 8.14 2.93 -4.67
C PRO A 73 8.95 3.11 -3.38
N ILE A 74 9.29 4.33 -3.01
CA ILE A 74 10.05 4.65 -1.80
C ILE A 74 9.22 4.30 -0.56
N ASN A 75 7.94 4.69 -0.53
CA ASN A 75 7.03 4.34 0.57
C ASN A 75 6.83 2.83 0.70
N ASN A 76 6.81 2.08 -0.41
CA ASN A 76 6.69 0.63 -0.38
C ASN A 76 7.90 -0.01 0.33
N VAL A 77 9.11 0.45 -0.03
CA VAL A 77 10.37 0.00 0.61
C VAL A 77 10.39 0.34 2.11
N ILE A 78 9.95 1.55 2.49
CA ILE A 78 9.86 1.96 3.91
C ILE A 78 8.89 1.06 4.69
N ILE A 79 7.70 0.78 4.13
CA ILE A 79 6.69 -0.09 4.76
C ILE A 79 7.28 -1.47 5.04
N ILE A 80 8.03 -2.03 4.08
CA ILE A 80 8.70 -3.31 4.26
C ILE A 80 9.76 -3.20 5.35
N LEU A 81 10.76 -2.32 5.19
CA LEU A 81 11.90 -2.20 6.13
C LEU A 81 11.48 -1.95 7.58
N THR A 82 10.45 -1.13 7.81
CA THR A 82 9.96 -0.83 9.18
C THR A 82 9.11 -1.92 9.81
N ASN A 83 8.50 -2.80 9.01
CA ASN A 83 7.62 -3.85 9.52
C ASN A 83 8.24 -5.25 9.43
N THR A 84 9.34 -5.40 8.72
CA THR A 84 10.26 -6.52 8.86
C THR A 84 11.50 -6.07 9.62
N ASP A 85 11.35 -5.71 10.90
CA ASP A 85 12.47 -5.81 11.82
C ASP A 85 12.92 -7.28 11.84
N GLU A 86 14.12 -7.49 11.32
CA GLU A 86 15.10 -8.55 11.58
C GLU A 86 14.58 -9.95 11.95
N TYR A 87 15.07 -10.92 11.17
CA TYR A 87 15.43 -12.25 11.67
C TYR A 87 16.33 -12.15 12.90
#